data_AF-A0A971WDC9-F1
#
_entry.id   AF-A0A971WDC9-F1
#
_cell.length_a   1.000
_cell.length_b   1.000
_cell.length_c   1.000
_cell.angle_alpha   90.00
_cell.angle_beta   90.00
_cell.angle_gamma   90.00
#
_symmetry.space_group_name_H-M   'P 1'
#
loop_
_entity.id
_entity.type
_entity.pdbx_description
1 polymer ?
#
loop_
_entity_poly.entity_id
_entity_poly.type
_entity_poly.pdbx_seq_one_letter_code
_entity_poly.pdbx_strand_id
1 'polypeptide(L)'
;MNPKTKKANLKRIGWLILHLVIIVNFVVEIFYGFYQIFFVLLPPGGKKGPLMGAAKDISPELMTKRRLFATETWIAISGLAIYIAVVYKDKFRNIVG
;
A
#
# COMPACT_ATOMS: atom_id res chain seq x y z
N MET A 1 19.60 -33.13 -13.19
CA MET A 1 18.29 -32.44 -13.23
C MET A 1 18.00 -32.00 -14.67
N ASN A 2 16.81 -32.29 -15.21
CA ASN A 2 16.47 -32.05 -16.63
C ASN A 2 16.50 -30.53 -16.98
N PRO A 3 17.13 -30.09 -18.08
CA PRO A 3 17.16 -28.67 -18.48
C PRO A 3 15.77 -28.04 -18.66
N LYS A 4 14.75 -28.82 -19.04
CA LYS A 4 13.36 -28.36 -19.12
C LYS A 4 12.78 -28.03 -17.74
N THR A 5 13.08 -28.84 -16.72
CA THR A 5 12.58 -28.62 -15.35
C THR A 5 13.29 -27.43 -14.67
N LYS A 6 14.58 -27.20 -14.97
CA LYS A 6 15.32 -26.03 -14.48
C LYS A 6 14.73 -24.70 -14.99
N LYS A 7 14.39 -24.61 -16.29
CA LYS A 7 13.75 -23.42 -16.88
C LYS A 7 12.35 -23.14 -16.31
N ALA A 8 11.55 -24.19 -16.11
CA ALA A 8 10.21 -24.06 -15.53
C ALA A 8 10.25 -23.53 -14.09
N ASN A 9 11.17 -24.06 -13.26
CA ASN A 9 11.36 -23.59 -11.89
C ASN A 9 11.83 -22.14 -11.83
N LEU A 10 12.73 -21.72 -12.73
CA LEU A 10 13.19 -20.33 -12.80
C LEU A 10 12.06 -19.36 -13.13
N LYS A 11 11.20 -19.71 -14.09
CA LYS A 11 10.01 -18.90 -14.42
C LYS A 11 9.06 -18.78 -13.23
N ARG A 12 8.83 -19.88 -12.51
CA ARG A 12 7.98 -19.89 -11.30
C ARG A 12 8.54 -19.00 -10.20
N ILE A 13 9.84 -19.08 -9.93
CA ILE A 13 10.51 -18.25 -8.92
C ILE A 13 10.46 -16.77 -9.33
N GLY A 14 10.75 -16.46 -10.60
CA GLY A 14 10.65 -15.08 -11.10
C GLY A 14 9.25 -14.49 -10.95
N TRP A 15 8.21 -15.30 -11.20
CA TRP A 15 6.83 -14.90 -11.01
C TRP A 15 6.50 -14.61 -9.54
N LEU A 16 6.96 -15.45 -8.62
CA LEU A 16 6.79 -15.23 -7.17
C LEU A 16 7.50 -13.96 -6.70
N ILE A 17 8.72 -13.70 -7.17
CA ILE A 17 9.49 -12.50 -6.85
C ILE A 17 8.76 -11.25 -7.37
N LEU A 18 8.25 -11.28 -8.59
CA LEU A 18 7.49 -10.16 -9.15
C LEU A 18 6.26 -9.82 -8.29
N HIS A 19 5.48 -10.83 -7.91
CA HIS A 19 4.34 -10.63 -7.02
C HIS A 19 4.75 -10.05 -5.66
N LEU A 20 5.84 -10.55 -5.09
CA LEU A 20 6.36 -10.06 -3.82
C LEU A 20 6.76 -8.59 -3.92
N VAL A 21 7.50 -8.21 -4.98
CA VAL A 21 7.93 -6.82 -5.20
C VAL A 21 6.73 -5.88 -5.33
N ILE A 22 5.70 -6.26 -6.10
CA ILE A 22 4.50 -5.44 -6.27
C ILE A 22 3.77 -5.26 -4.93
N ILE A 23 3.54 -6.33 -4.18
CA ILE A 23 2.86 -6.28 -2.88
C ILE A 23 3.67 -5.43 -1.90
N VAL A 24 4.98 -5.65 -1.80
CA VAL A 24 5.86 -4.88 -0.92
C VAL A 24 5.86 -3.40 -1.27
N ASN A 25 5.88 -3.04 -2.56
CA ASN A 25 5.81 -1.64 -2.99
C ASN A 25 4.54 -0.96 -2.47
N PHE A 26 3.36 -1.58 -2.70
CA PHE A 26 2.10 -1.05 -2.20
C PHE A 26 2.09 -0.93 -0.67
N VAL A 27 2.57 -1.96 0.04
CA VAL A 27 2.62 -1.94 1.50
C VAL A 27 3.51 -0.80 2.00
N VAL A 28 4.67 -0.58 1.39
CA VAL A 28 5.58 0.52 1.73
C VAL A 28 4.92 1.88 1.47
N GLU A 29 4.26 2.08 0.32
CA GLU A 29 3.53 3.32 0.02
C GLU A 29 2.42 3.61 1.03
N ILE A 30 1.66 2.58 1.41
CA ILE A 30 0.60 2.70 2.43
C ILE A 30 1.19 3.15 3.76
N PHE A 31 2.24 2.48 4.23
CA PHE A 31 2.90 2.86 5.49
C PHE A 31 3.52 4.24 5.43
N TYR A 32 4.12 4.61 4.29
CA TYR A 32 4.71 5.92 4.08
C TYR A 32 3.65 7.03 4.14
N GLY A 33 2.53 6.88 3.42
CA GLY A 33 1.44 7.84 3.44
C GLY A 33 0.82 7.99 4.84
N PHE A 34 0.59 6.88 5.55
CA PHE A 34 0.16 6.94 6.95
C PHE A 34 1.18 7.63 7.87
N TYR A 35 2.47 7.34 7.69
CA TYR A 35 3.53 7.96 8.46
C TYR A 35 3.56 9.48 8.25
N GLN A 36 3.45 9.93 6.99
CA GLN A 36 3.39 11.36 6.65
C GLN A 36 2.22 12.06 7.35
N ILE A 37 1.02 11.47 7.30
CA ILE A 37 -0.20 12.06 7.87
C ILE A 37 -0.16 12.08 9.40
N PHE A 38 0.30 11.00 10.04
CA PHE A 38 0.17 10.87 11.50
C PHE A 38 1.41 11.26 12.29
N PHE A 39 2.58 11.34 11.66
CA PHE A 39 3.84 11.54 12.38
C PHE A 39 4.70 12.69 11.87
N VAL A 40 4.53 13.12 10.61
CA VAL A 40 5.35 14.18 9.99
C VAL A 40 4.59 15.50 9.85
N LEU A 41 3.43 15.47 9.19
CA LEU A 41 2.66 16.67 8.86
C LEU A 41 1.79 17.15 10.03
N LEU A 42 2.43 17.46 11.15
CA LEU A 42 1.76 17.85 12.39
C LEU A 42 1.47 19.36 12.44
N PRO A 43 0.40 19.79 13.12
CA PRO A 43 0.19 21.20 13.47
C PRO A 43 1.39 21.73 14.27
N PRO A 44 1.69 23.04 14.22
CA PRO A 44 2.61 23.66 15.17
C PRO A 44 2.17 23.38 16.61
N GLY A 45 3.02 22.75 17.41
CA GLY A 45 2.67 22.30 18.78
C GLY A 45 1.69 21.12 18.86
N GLY A 46 1.33 20.52 17.71
CA GLY A 46 0.40 19.41 17.63
C GLY A 46 0.99 18.07 18.05
N LYS A 47 0.11 17.14 18.44
CA LYS A 47 0.49 15.77 18.80
C LYS A 47 0.47 14.84 17.58
N LYS A 48 1.29 13.79 17.62
CA LYS A 48 1.25 12.68 16.67
C LYS A 48 -0.14 12.01 16.68
N GLY A 49 -0.60 11.59 15.51
CA GLY A 49 -1.87 10.89 15.32
C GLY A 49 -2.93 11.68 14.55
N PRO A 50 -4.20 11.26 14.66
CA PRO A 50 -5.31 11.94 14.00
C PRO A 50 -5.48 13.36 14.54
N LEU A 51 -5.77 14.32 13.64
CA LEU A 51 -6.00 15.71 14.04
C LEU A 51 -7.26 15.88 14.89
N MET A 52 -8.28 15.04 14.67
CA MET A 52 -9.60 15.18 15.29
C MET A 52 -10.09 16.64 15.17
N GLY A 53 -10.49 17.28 16.28
CA GLY A 53 -10.97 18.65 16.31
C GLY A 53 -9.93 19.74 15.97
N ALA A 54 -8.63 19.42 15.93
CA ALA A 54 -7.57 20.38 15.59
C ALA A 54 -7.47 20.65 14.08
N ALA A 55 -8.28 19.96 13.26
CA ALA A 55 -8.32 20.13 11.82
C ALA A 55 -8.70 21.56 11.38
N LYS A 56 -9.46 22.29 12.20
CA LYS A 56 -9.88 23.68 11.92
C LYS A 56 -8.78 24.72 12.16
N ASP A 57 -7.76 24.35 12.94
CA ASP A 57 -6.73 25.27 13.43
C ASP A 57 -5.41 25.14 12.63
N ILE A 58 -5.36 24.29 11.61
CA ILE A 58 -4.18 24.13 10.75
C ILE A 58 -4.24 24.96 9.48
N SER A 59 -3.06 25.38 9.01
CA SER A 59 -2.94 26.16 7.78
C SER A 59 -3.51 25.38 6.58
N PRO A 60 -4.14 26.07 5.61
CA PRO A 60 -4.67 25.44 4.40
C PRO A 60 -3.62 24.65 3.61
N GLU A 61 -2.37 25.13 3.59
CA GLU A 61 -1.25 24.45 2.92
C GLU A 61 -0.94 23.10 3.58
N LEU A 62 -0.83 23.07 4.92
CA LEU A 62 -0.57 21.84 5.66
C LEU A 62 -1.72 20.85 5.51
N MET A 63 -2.97 21.33 5.59
CA MET A 63 -4.15 20.49 5.36
C MET A 63 -4.15 19.89 3.95
N THR A 64 -3.80 20.69 2.94
CA THR A 64 -3.73 20.22 1.54
C THR A 64 -2.70 19.12 1.39
N LYS A 65 -1.49 19.29 1.93
CA LYS A 65 -0.44 18.26 1.94
C LYS A 65 -0.91 16.97 2.60
N ARG A 66 -1.55 17.05 3.78
CA ARG A 66 -2.11 15.88 4.47
C ARG A 66 -3.16 15.14 3.62
N ARG A 67 -4.03 15.87 2.92
CA ARG A 67 -5.06 15.28 2.04
C ARG A 67 -4.48 14.63 0.80
N LEU A 68 -3.38 15.17 0.25
CA LEU A 68 -2.67 14.55 -0.87
C LEU A 68 -2.09 13.20 -0.46
N PHE A 69 -1.35 13.12 0.65
CA PHE A 69 -0.84 11.84 1.16
C PHE A 69 -1.97 10.87 1.56
N ALA A 70 -3.09 11.38 2.07
CA ALA A 70 -4.26 10.53 2.36
C ALA A 70 -4.83 9.92 1.08
N THR A 71 -4.93 10.72 0.02
CA THR A 71 -5.38 10.26 -1.30
C THR A 71 -4.42 9.22 -1.87
N GLU A 72 -3.11 9.48 -1.81
CA GLU A 72 -2.07 8.54 -2.23
C GLU A 72 -2.19 7.20 -1.48
N THR A 73 -2.38 7.25 -0.15
CA THR A 73 -2.58 6.05 0.68
C THR A 73 -3.82 5.26 0.25
N TRP A 74 -4.96 5.93 0.01
CA TRP A 74 -6.19 5.28 -0.43
C TRP A 74 -6.08 4.68 -1.83
N ILE A 75 -5.36 5.34 -2.74
CA ILE A 75 -5.05 4.80 -4.07
C ILE A 75 -4.19 3.54 -3.92
N ALA A 76 -3.15 3.56 -3.09
CA ALA A 76 -2.29 2.39 -2.85
C ALA A 76 -3.07 1.21 -2.23
N ILE A 77 -3.93 1.47 -1.23
CA ILE A 77 -4.82 0.44 -0.64
C ILE A 77 -5.73 -0.16 -1.70
N SER A 78 -6.38 0.69 -2.51
CA SER A 78 -7.30 0.25 -3.56
C SER A 78 -6.57 -0.56 -4.63
N GLY A 79 -5.39 -0.11 -5.05
CA GLY A 79 -4.54 -0.82 -6.00
C GLY A 79 -4.11 -2.20 -5.48
N LEU A 80 -3.69 -2.30 -4.22
CA LEU A 80 -3.34 -3.57 -3.59
C LEU A 80 -4.55 -4.51 -3.48
N ALA A 81 -5.71 -3.99 -3.08
CA ALA A 81 -6.94 -4.78 -2.98
C ALA A 81 -7.36 -5.36 -4.33
N ILE A 82 -7.39 -4.53 -5.39
CA ILE A 82 -7.71 -4.97 -6.75
C ILE A 82 -6.67 -5.99 -7.23
N TYR A 83 -5.38 -5.72 -7.01
CA TYR A 83 -4.31 -6.62 -7.40
C TYR A 83 -4.47 -8.01 -6.78
N ILE A 84 -4.72 -8.08 -5.46
CA ILE A 84 -4.93 -9.35 -4.76
C ILE A 84 -6.17 -10.05 -5.31
N ALA A 85 -7.27 -9.32 -5.50
CA ALA A 85 -8.53 -9.89 -6.01
C ALA A 85 -8.36 -10.49 -7.41
N VAL A 86 -7.63 -9.83 -8.31
CA VAL A 86 -7.40 -10.29 -9.68
C VAL A 86 -6.40 -11.46 -9.72
N VAL A 87 -5.26 -11.32 -9.06
CA VAL A 87 -4.16 -12.30 -9.14
C VAL A 87 -4.52 -13.59 -8.39
N TYR A 88 -5.22 -13.50 -7.27
CA TYR A 88 -5.52 -14.66 -6.42
C TYR A 88 -6.98 -15.11 -6.52
N LYS A 89 -7.73 -14.61 -7.53
CA LYS A 89 -9.15 -14.94 -7.76
C LYS A 89 -9.46 -16.44 -7.67
N ASP A 90 -8.69 -17.26 -8.39
CA ASP A 90 -8.91 -18.70 -8.45
C ASP A 90 -8.67 -19.38 -7.10
N LYS A 91 -7.71 -18.86 -6.33
CA LYS A 91 -7.40 -19.35 -4.99
C LYS A 91 -8.54 -19.07 -4.02
N PHE A 92 -9.16 -17.89 -4.12
CA PHE A 92 -10.34 -17.54 -3.32
C PHE A 92 -11.58 -18.34 -3.71
N ARG A 93 -11.80 -18.57 -5.02
CA ARG A 93 -12.94 -19.40 -5.50
C ARG A 93 -12.91 -20.80 -4.90
N ASN A 94 -11.73 -21.41 -4.78
CA ASN A 94 -11.58 -22.75 -4.24
C ASN A 94 -11.71 -22.85 -2.71
N ILE A 95 -11.73 -21.72 -1.99
CA ILE A 95 -11.91 -21.66 -0.53
C ILE A 95 -13.39 -21.51 -0.16
N VAL A 96 -14.17 -20.86 -1.02
CA VAL A 96 -15.57 -20.49 -0.76
C VAL A 96 -16.56 -21.42 -1.49
N GLY A 97 -16.09 -22.21 -2.45
CA GLY A 97 -16.88 -23.17 -3.23
C GLY A 97 -16.95 -24.56 -2.64
#